data_AF-A0A2K0UIP6-F1
#
_entry.id   AF-A0A2K0UIP6-F1
#
_cell.length_a   1.000
_cell.length_b   1.000
_cell.length_c   1.000
_cell.angle_alpha   90.00
_cell.angle_beta   90.00
_cell.angle_gamma   90.00
#
_symmetry.space_group_name_H-M   'P 1'
#
loop_
_entity.id
_entity.type
_entity.pdbx_description
1 polymer ?
#
loop_
_entity_poly.entity_id
_entity_poly.type
_entity_poly.pdbx_seq_one_letter_code
_entity_poly.pdbx_strand_id
1 'polypeptide(L)'
;MVETFQAKYVSLHVRVSNVAARHLYEDTLRFRNEKTESKYYADGEDAFSMRLDLNDVAELAKRYADEDEDKDKDEGKKTNGGDATIKSEGVDEGEAVGEVGRDPEANGKERKIKVAVGRGLGVGDLVEKDESKH
;
A
#
# COMPACT_ATOMS: atom_id res chain seq x y z
N MET A 1 -7.86 -10.62 8.87
CA MET A 1 -8.99 -10.83 9.81
C MET A 1 -10.12 -11.62 9.16
N VAL A 2 -10.69 -11.12 8.05
CA VAL A 2 -11.62 -11.90 7.22
C VAL A 2 -10.92 -13.07 6.55
N GLU A 3 -9.78 -12.81 5.91
CA GLU A 3 -8.98 -13.81 5.19
C GLU A 3 -8.56 -14.98 6.10
N THR A 4 -7.93 -14.68 7.23
CA THR A 4 -7.39 -15.71 8.14
C THR A 4 -8.43 -16.35 9.07
N PHE A 5 -9.41 -15.58 9.57
CA PHE A 5 -10.30 -16.01 10.66
C PHE A 5 -11.79 -16.01 10.28
N GLN A 6 -12.13 -15.63 9.04
CA GLN A 6 -13.51 -15.54 8.55
C GLN A 6 -14.41 -14.73 9.51
N ALA A 7 -13.86 -13.65 10.07
CA ALA A 7 -14.58 -12.76 10.98
C ALA A 7 -15.82 -12.16 10.29
N LYS A 8 -16.98 -12.24 10.95
CA LYS A 8 -18.25 -11.73 10.42
C LYS A 8 -18.39 -10.22 10.56
N TYR A 9 -17.84 -9.67 11.64
CA TYR A 9 -17.89 -8.26 11.97
C TYR A 9 -16.69 -7.88 12.83
N VAL A 10 -16.37 -6.60 12.86
CA VAL A 10 -15.43 -6.00 13.82
C VAL A 10 -16.21 -5.04 14.70
N SER A 11 -15.92 -5.04 16.00
CA SER A 11 -16.45 -4.06 16.95
C SER A 11 -15.32 -3.35 17.69
N LEU A 12 -15.57 -2.11 18.06
CA LEU A 12 -14.65 -1.26 18.82
C LEU A 12 -15.41 -0.30 19.72
N HIS A 13 -14.72 0.28 20.70
CA HIS A 13 -15.27 1.29 21.59
C HIS A 13 -14.52 2.61 21.41
N VAL A 14 -15.26 3.71 21.29
CA VAL A 14 -14.70 5.07 21.12
C VAL A 14 -15.23 5.99 22.20
N ARG A 15 -14.36 6.80 22.79
CA ARG A 15 -14.74 7.88 23.72
C ARG A 15 -15.74 8.83 23.05
N VAL A 16 -16.81 9.19 23.76
CA VAL A 16 -17.81 10.13 23.24
C VAL A 16 -17.18 11.49 22.89
N SER A 17 -16.20 11.92 23.69
CA SER A 17 -15.46 13.17 23.50
C SER A 17 -14.45 13.16 22.35
N ASN A 18 -14.03 11.99 21.86
CA ASN A 18 -13.01 11.90 20.81
C ASN A 18 -13.61 12.10 19.41
N VAL A 19 -13.81 13.36 19.05
CA VAL A 19 -14.43 13.78 17.77
C VAL A 19 -13.64 13.28 16.56
N ALA A 20 -12.31 13.29 16.62
CA ALA A 20 -11.46 12.86 15.50
C ALA A 20 -11.62 11.36 15.20
N ALA A 21 -11.60 10.53 16.25
CA ALA A 21 -11.81 9.09 16.09
C ALA A 21 -13.23 8.79 15.62
N ARG A 22 -14.23 9.51 16.14
CA ARG A 22 -15.62 9.36 15.68
C ARG A 22 -15.76 9.66 14.18
N HIS A 23 -15.18 10.75 13.69
CA HIS A 23 -15.21 11.05 12.25
C HIS A 23 -14.48 9.96 11.42
N LEU A 24 -13.34 9.47 11.89
CA LEU A 24 -12.63 8.37 11.21
C LEU A 24 -13.50 7.11 11.11
N TYR A 25 -14.08 6.68 12.23
CA TYR A 25 -14.85 5.43 12.27
C TYR A 25 -16.25 5.57 11.66
N GLU A 26 -17.00 6.64 11.95
CA GLU A 26 -18.37 6.88 11.44
C GLU A 26 -18.35 7.26 9.95
N ASP A 27 -17.52 8.26 9.56
CA ASP A 27 -17.62 8.86 8.23
C ASP A 27 -16.68 8.22 7.21
N THR A 28 -15.44 7.92 7.61
CA THR A 28 -14.43 7.41 6.67
C THR A 28 -14.56 5.90 6.52
N LEU A 29 -14.56 5.16 7.63
CA LEU A 29 -14.59 3.69 7.65
C LEU A 29 -16.01 3.11 7.75
N ARG A 30 -17.03 3.96 7.93
CA ARG A 30 -18.46 3.58 7.90
C ARG A 30 -18.88 2.55 8.96
N PHE A 31 -18.24 2.57 10.13
CA PHE A 31 -18.72 1.85 11.30
C PHE A 31 -20.07 2.42 11.75
N ARG A 32 -20.96 1.53 12.19
CA ARG A 32 -22.26 1.89 12.74
C ARG A 32 -22.21 1.88 14.26
N ASN A 33 -22.79 2.88 14.90
CA ASN A 33 -22.94 2.92 16.34
C ASN A 33 -24.06 1.95 16.77
N GLU A 34 -23.73 0.94 17.56
CA GLU A 34 -24.68 -0.08 18.03
C GLU A 34 -25.31 0.35 19.35
N LYS A 35 -24.48 0.75 20.33
CA LYS A 35 -24.91 1.06 21.70
C LYS A 35 -23.98 2.11 22.33
N THR A 36 -24.50 2.88 23.27
CA THR A 36 -23.68 3.71 24.16
C THR A 36 -23.53 3.00 25.50
N GLU A 37 -22.29 2.77 25.92
CA GLU A 37 -21.95 2.16 27.20
C GLU A 37 -21.60 3.25 28.20
N SER A 38 -22.36 3.30 29.31
CA SER A 38 -22.16 4.32 30.34
C SER A 38 -20.96 4.01 31.22
N LYS A 39 -20.15 5.02 31.52
CA LYS A 39 -18.95 4.91 32.37
C LYS A 39 -18.01 3.76 31.96
N TYR A 40 -17.87 3.54 30.65
CA TYR A 40 -17.02 2.48 30.12
C TYR A 40 -15.54 2.71 30.45
N TYR A 41 -15.10 3.96 30.44
CA TYR A 41 -13.73 4.34 30.78
C TYR A 41 -13.56 4.58 32.29
N ALA A 42 -12.32 4.44 32.77
CA ALA A 42 -11.99 4.52 34.20
C ALA A 42 -12.27 5.90 34.85
N ASP A 43 -12.33 6.95 34.05
CA ASP A 43 -12.71 8.31 34.45
C ASP A 43 -14.24 8.51 34.50
N GLY A 44 -15.01 7.49 34.15
CA GLY A 44 -16.46 7.53 34.06
C GLY A 44 -16.97 8.12 32.75
N GLU A 45 -16.11 8.32 31.74
CA GLU A 45 -16.58 8.70 30.41
C GLU A 45 -17.32 7.55 29.74
N ASP A 46 -18.41 7.90 29.04
CA ASP A 46 -19.18 6.98 28.23
C ASP A 46 -18.42 6.61 26.94
N ALA A 47 -18.77 5.46 26.35
CA ALA A 47 -18.23 4.99 25.09
C ALA A 47 -19.33 4.70 24.07
N PHE A 48 -19.05 4.95 22.80
CA PHE A 48 -19.81 4.38 21.70
C PHE A 48 -19.23 3.02 21.35
N SER A 49 -20.07 2.00 21.40
CA SER A 49 -19.80 0.65 20.89
C SER A 49 -20.19 0.63 19.42
N MET A 50 -19.19 0.55 18.54
CA MET A 50 -19.35 0.63 17.10
C MET A 50 -19.06 -0.71 16.44
N ARG A 51 -19.74 -1.00 15.33
CA ARG A 51 -19.62 -2.26 14.59
C ARG A 51 -19.56 -2.03 13.08
N LEU A 52 -18.72 -2.79 12.40
CA LEU A 52 -18.66 -2.91 10.95
C LEU A 52 -18.86 -4.38 10.56
N ASP A 53 -19.87 -4.67 9.75
CA ASP A 53 -20.07 -5.99 9.17
C ASP A 53 -19.09 -6.20 8.00
N LEU A 54 -18.46 -7.37 7.96
CA LEU A 54 -17.39 -7.69 7.01
C LEU A 54 -17.85 -8.61 5.87
N ASN A 55 -19.14 -8.93 5.80
CA ASN A 55 -19.67 -9.84 4.76
C ASN A 55 -19.34 -9.33 3.35
N ASP A 56 -19.55 -8.04 3.10
CA ASP A 56 -19.27 -7.43 1.79
C ASP A 56 -17.77 -7.46 1.47
N VAL A 57 -16.93 -7.26 2.48
CA VAL A 57 -15.46 -7.34 2.36
C VAL A 57 -15.01 -8.79 2.11
N ALA A 58 -15.69 -9.76 2.71
CA ALA A 58 -15.40 -11.18 2.50
C ALA A 58 -15.74 -11.63 1.07
N GLU A 59 -16.86 -11.18 0.52
CA GLU A 59 -17.21 -11.44 -0.88
C GLU A 59 -16.24 -10.77 -1.85
N LEU A 60 -15.83 -9.54 -1.54
CA LEU A 60 -14.83 -8.82 -2.33
C LEU A 60 -13.46 -9.52 -2.29
N ALA A 61 -13.01 -9.93 -1.10
CA ALA A 61 -11.74 -10.65 -0.92
C ALA A 61 -11.71 -11.99 -1.68
N LYS A 62 -12.83 -12.72 -1.71
CA LYS A 62 -12.95 -13.95 -2.51
C LYS A 62 -12.79 -13.67 -4.01
N ARG A 63 -13.48 -12.65 -4.53
CA ARG A 63 -13.38 -12.30 -5.95
C ARG A 63 -11.94 -11.98 -6.38
N TYR A 64 -11.20 -11.23 -5.56
CA TYR A 64 -9.80 -10.94 -5.88
C TYR A 64 -8.88 -12.17 -5.76
N ALA A 65 -9.15 -13.09 -4.84
CA ALA A 65 -8.38 -14.33 -4.74
C ALA A 65 -8.59 -15.24 -5.97
N ASP A 66 -9.82 -15.30 -6.49
CA ASP A 66 -10.14 -16.10 -7.67
C ASP A 66 -9.50 -15.54 -8.97
N GLU A 67 -9.22 -14.24 -9.04
CA GLU A 67 -8.58 -13.57 -10.19
C GLU A 67 -7.06 -13.84 -10.31
N ASP A 68 -6.40 -14.22 -9.23
CA ASP A 68 -4.97 -14.57 -9.24
C ASP A 68 -4.70 -16.05 -9.60
N GLU A 69 -5.69 -16.95 -9.41
CA GLU A 69 -5.55 -18.37 -9.79
C GLU A 69 -5.58 -18.64 -11.31
N ASP A 70 -6.04 -17.68 -12.13
CA ASP A 70 -6.05 -17.82 -13.59
C ASP A 70 -4.74 -17.35 -14.28
N LYS A 71 -3.77 -16.81 -13.53
CA LYS A 71 -2.42 -16.49 -14.06
C LYS A 71 -1.41 -17.63 -13.91
N ASP A 72 -1.68 -18.63 -13.06
CA ASP A 72 -0.78 -19.76 -12.80
C ASP A 72 -1.08 -21.02 -13.66
N LYS A 73 -1.98 -20.92 -14.66
CA LYS A 73 -2.24 -22.02 -15.61
C LYS A 73 -1.42 -21.98 -16.91
N ASP A 74 -0.54 -21.00 -17.12
CA ASP A 74 0.25 -20.90 -18.37
C ASP A 74 1.72 -21.35 -18.26
N GLU A 75 2.26 -21.63 -17.07
CA GLU A 75 3.67 -22.05 -16.93
C GLU A 75 3.83 -23.38 -16.20
N GLY A 76 3.42 -24.48 -16.85
CA GLY A 76 3.40 -25.79 -16.19
C GLY A 76 3.51 -27.03 -17.08
N LYS A 77 4.23 -27.00 -18.21
CA LYS A 77 4.61 -28.24 -18.92
C LYS A 77 6.06 -28.25 -19.38
N LYS A 78 6.97 -28.57 -18.45
CA LYS A 78 8.28 -29.14 -18.77
C LYS A 78 8.30 -30.62 -18.39
N THR A 79 8.20 -31.48 -19.39
CA THR A 79 8.66 -32.87 -19.32
C THR A 79 9.96 -32.99 -20.10
N ASN A 80 10.98 -33.55 -19.47
CA ASN A 80 12.34 -33.73 -19.97
C ASN A 80 12.41 -34.58 -21.26
N GLY A 81 13.30 -34.21 -22.19
CA GLY A 81 13.85 -35.13 -23.19
C GLY A 81 14.33 -34.50 -24.50
N GLY A 82 15.65 -34.32 -24.63
CA GLY A 82 16.40 -34.56 -25.88
C GLY A 82 16.41 -33.50 -27.00
N ASP A 83 17.58 -32.88 -27.17
CA ASP A 83 18.32 -32.65 -28.44
C ASP A 83 17.72 -31.85 -29.64
N ALA A 84 18.62 -31.07 -30.25
CA ALA A 84 18.59 -30.43 -31.57
C ALA A 84 17.78 -29.12 -31.79
N THR A 85 18.52 -28.01 -31.71
CA THR A 85 18.60 -26.88 -32.68
C THR A 85 17.35 -26.50 -33.49
N ILE A 86 16.89 -25.24 -33.36
CA ILE A 86 16.67 -24.28 -34.48
C ILE A 86 16.49 -22.85 -33.92
N LYS A 87 17.05 -21.90 -34.66
CA LYS A 87 17.18 -20.45 -34.42
C LYS A 87 15.85 -19.67 -34.58
N SER A 88 15.79 -18.52 -33.87
CA SER A 88 15.15 -17.22 -34.19
C SER A 88 13.63 -17.21 -34.43
N GLU A 89 12.82 -16.22 -34.04
CA GLU A 89 13.01 -14.76 -33.96
C GLU A 89 12.12 -14.20 -32.84
N GLY A 90 12.71 -13.61 -31.81
CA GLY A 90 12.02 -12.66 -30.94
C GLY A 90 12.58 -11.29 -31.27
N VAL A 91 11.83 -10.50 -32.03
CA VAL A 91 12.17 -9.09 -32.28
C VAL A 91 11.90 -8.35 -30.97
N ASP A 92 12.96 -7.96 -30.27
CA ASP A 92 12.91 -7.14 -29.07
C ASP A 92 12.61 -5.69 -29.49
N GLU A 93 11.33 -5.34 -29.57
CA GLU A 93 10.85 -3.98 -29.90
C GLU A 93 10.94 -3.01 -28.71
N GLY A 94 11.60 -3.39 -27.61
CA GLY A 94 11.85 -2.51 -26.47
C GLY A 94 13.20 -1.81 -26.57
N GLU A 95 13.23 -0.52 -26.90
CA GLU A 95 14.45 0.27 -26.70
C GLU A 95 14.77 0.34 -25.19
N ALA A 96 16.00 0.00 -24.81
CA ALA A 96 16.39 -0.11 -23.40
C ALA A 96 16.25 1.23 -22.65
N VAL A 97 15.29 1.30 -21.74
CA VAL A 97 15.06 2.45 -20.85
C VAL A 97 16.03 2.42 -19.67
N GLY A 98 17.28 2.84 -19.92
CA GLY A 98 18.25 3.13 -18.85
C GLY A 98 19.68 2.68 -19.16
N GLU A 99 20.66 3.41 -18.61
CA GLU A 99 22.09 3.18 -18.85
C GLU A 99 22.68 2.02 -18.02
N VAL A 100 21.88 1.35 -17.19
CA VAL A 100 22.33 0.29 -16.27
C VAL A 100 22.43 -1.04 -17.01
N GLY A 101 23.39 -1.15 -17.92
CA GLY A 101 23.63 -2.35 -18.72
C GLY A 101 24.40 -2.16 -20.02
N ARG A 102 24.77 -0.91 -20.37
CA ARG A 102 25.59 -0.64 -21.55
C ARG A 102 27.06 -0.88 -21.22
N ASP A 103 27.73 -1.72 -22.02
CA ASP A 103 29.15 -2.06 -21.90
C ASP A 103 30.02 -0.77 -21.82
N PRO A 104 30.81 -0.57 -20.76
CA PRO A 104 31.51 0.68 -20.49
C PRO A 104 32.64 1.02 -21.48
N GLU A 105 33.04 0.13 -22.39
CA GLU A 105 34.05 0.44 -23.42
C GLU A 105 33.49 1.02 -24.73
N ALA A 106 32.16 1.15 -24.87
CA ALA A 106 31.53 1.49 -26.14
C ALA A 106 31.42 3.00 -26.47
N ASN A 107 31.74 3.95 -25.58
CA ASN A 107 31.71 5.36 -25.99
C ASN A 107 32.62 6.28 -25.20
N GLY A 108 33.54 6.92 -25.91
CA GLY A 108 34.58 7.76 -25.35
C GLY A 108 34.10 9.06 -24.71
N LYS A 109 34.94 9.54 -23.78
CA LYS A 109 34.98 10.85 -23.11
C LYS A 109 33.97 11.07 -21.97
N GLU A 110 34.42 10.68 -20.78
CA GLU A 110 33.88 11.05 -19.47
C GLU A 110 33.65 12.57 -19.34
N ARG A 111 32.43 13.00 -19.00
CA ARG A 111 32.19 14.33 -18.42
C ARG A 111 31.86 14.18 -16.94
N LYS A 112 32.87 14.36 -16.09
CA LYS A 112 32.73 14.26 -14.63
C LYS A 112 31.99 15.49 -14.09
N ILE A 113 30.82 15.27 -13.48
CA ILE A 113 30.11 16.30 -12.71
C ILE A 113 30.70 16.29 -11.29
N LYS A 114 31.27 17.42 -10.88
CA LYS A 114 31.73 17.61 -9.50
C LYS A 114 30.54 18.04 -8.65
N VAL A 115 30.10 17.18 -7.74
CA VAL A 115 29.08 17.55 -6.73
C VAL A 115 29.81 17.89 -5.44
N ALA A 116 29.67 19.13 -4.97
CA ALA A 116 30.25 19.58 -3.71
C ALA A 116 29.41 19.01 -2.56
N VAL A 117 29.97 18.03 -1.85
CA VAL A 117 29.38 17.50 -0.61
C VAL A 117 29.74 18.46 0.52
N GLY A 118 28.78 19.27 0.99
CA GLY A 118 28.98 20.06 2.20
C GLY A 118 28.05 21.26 2.32
N ARG A 119 26.94 21.09 3.06
CA ARG A 119 26.53 21.87 4.24
C ARG A 119 25.16 21.34 4.66
N GLY A 120 25.08 20.64 5.79
CA GLY A 120 23.78 20.25 6.34
C GLY A 120 23.00 21.52 6.69
N LEU A 121 21.87 21.74 6.03
CA LEU A 121 20.89 22.73 6.48
C LEU A 121 20.35 22.22 7.82
N GLY A 122 20.84 22.82 8.89
CA GLY A 122 20.38 22.52 10.24
C GLY A 122 18.97 23.06 10.45
N VAL A 123 18.31 22.54 11.48
CA VAL A 123 16.93 22.87 11.88
C VAL A 123 16.71 24.36 12.24
N GLY A 124 17.75 25.20 12.17
CA GLY A 124 17.68 26.64 12.39
C GLY A 124 17.35 27.49 11.16
N ASP A 125 17.36 26.92 9.95
CA ASP A 125 17.04 27.65 8.70
C ASP A 125 15.56 27.53 8.28
N LEU A 126 14.74 26.81 9.05
CA LEU A 126 13.29 26.72 8.86
C LEU A 126 12.62 27.91 9.56
N VAL A 127 12.36 28.98 8.81
CA VAL A 127 11.49 30.08 9.24
C VAL A 127 10.06 29.80 8.77
N GLU A 128 9.12 29.79 9.72
CA GLU A 128 7.69 29.63 9.47
C GLU A 128 7.14 30.90 8.79
N LYS A 129 6.57 30.75 7.59
CA LYS A 129 5.99 31.85 6.82
C LYS A 129 4.48 31.83 7.04
N ASP A 130 3.99 32.75 7.85
CA ASP A 130 2.57 32.94 8.12
C ASP A 130 1.92 33.77 6.99
N GLU A 131 1.03 33.16 6.22
CA GLU A 131 0.34 33.79 5.08
C GLU A 131 -1.01 34.42 5.45
N SER A 132 -1.33 34.57 6.73
CA SER A 132 -2.65 35.08 7.17
C SER A 132 -2.82 36.61 7.09
N LYS A 133 -2.03 37.32 6.27
CA LYS A 133 -2.26 38.75 5.98
C LYS A 133 -2.27 38.99 4.48
N HIS A 134 -3.46 38.90 3.91
CA HIS A 134 -3.90 39.70 2.76
C HIS A 134 -5.18 40.43 3.15
#